data_AF-A0A4Y2CC49-F1
#
_entry.id   AF-A0A4Y2CC49-F1
#
_cell.length_a   1.000
_cell.length_b   1.000
_cell.length_c   1.000
_cell.angle_alpha   90.00
_cell.angle_beta   90.00
_cell.angle_gamma   90.00
#
_symmetry.space_group_name_H-M   'P 1'
#
loop_
_entity.id
_entity.type
_entity.pdbx_description
1 polymer ?
#
loop_
_entity_poly.entity_id
_entity_poly.type
_entity_poly.pdbx_seq_one_letter_code
_entity_poly.pdbx_strand_id
1 'polypeptide(L)'
;MGHSISEVAMKFGFSRTTISRVYREYRASGETSNLRHRCSWKKIMQERDQRRLTRIIKRDRRATLPQIDADFNAGPSTSVNVRTSQRNIIDMGFRSRRPTRVPLMTARY
;
A
#
# COMPACT_ATOMS: atom_id res chain seq x y z
N MET A 1 15.15 -3.44 -43.23
CA MET A 1 16.20 -4.22 -42.53
C MET A 1 15.73 -4.49 -41.12
N GLY A 2 15.67 -5.75 -40.70
CA GLY A 2 15.25 -6.14 -39.36
C GLY A 2 16.24 -7.13 -38.76
N HIS A 3 16.46 -7.05 -37.46
CA HIS A 3 17.32 -7.98 -36.73
C HIS A 3 16.57 -9.27 -36.39
N SER A 4 17.27 -10.40 -36.42
CA SER A 4 16.68 -11.66 -35.96
C SER A 4 16.48 -11.64 -34.43
N ILE A 5 15.51 -12.42 -33.93
CA ILE A 5 15.24 -12.51 -32.48
C ILE A 5 16.49 -12.98 -31.72
N SER A 6 17.30 -13.85 -32.32
CA SER A 6 18.55 -14.34 -31.73
C SER A 6 19.60 -13.25 -31.63
N GLU A 7 19.77 -12.40 -32.66
CA GLU A 7 20.69 -11.25 -32.62
C GLU A 7 20.31 -10.27 -31.50
N VAL A 8 19.03 -9.96 -31.38
CA VAL A 8 18.52 -9.06 -30.34
C VAL A 8 18.72 -9.68 -28.96
N ALA A 9 18.43 -10.98 -28.80
CA ALA A 9 18.65 -11.70 -27.55
C ALA A 9 20.13 -11.68 -27.11
N MET A 10 21.05 -11.92 -28.04
CA MET A 10 22.50 -11.85 -27.76
C MET A 10 22.94 -10.43 -27.41
N LYS A 11 22.47 -9.42 -28.15
CA LYS A 11 22.84 -8.01 -27.95
C LYS A 11 22.42 -7.49 -26.57
N PHE A 12 21.24 -7.86 -26.10
CA PHE A 12 20.70 -7.37 -24.83
C PHE A 12 20.84 -8.37 -23.67
N GLY A 13 21.40 -9.56 -23.90
CA GLY A 13 21.63 -10.57 -22.87
C GLY A 13 20.36 -11.20 -22.29
N PHE A 14 19.23 -11.11 -23.00
CA PHE A 14 17.96 -11.71 -22.57
C PHE A 14 17.67 -13.01 -23.31
N SER A 15 16.82 -13.87 -22.72
CA SER A 15 16.42 -15.09 -23.40
C SER A 15 15.62 -14.79 -24.68
N ARG A 16 15.79 -15.64 -25.71
CA ARG A 16 15.01 -15.55 -26.96
C ARG A 16 13.49 -15.58 -26.71
N THR A 17 13.03 -16.26 -25.67
CA THR A 17 11.61 -16.31 -25.26
C THR A 17 11.12 -14.98 -24.70
N THR A 18 11.95 -14.27 -23.94
CA THR A 18 11.63 -12.94 -23.41
C THR A 18 11.54 -11.91 -24.54
N ILE A 19 12.53 -11.90 -25.44
CA ILE A 19 12.53 -11.02 -26.62
C ILE A 19 11.31 -11.32 -27.52
N SER A 20 11.03 -12.59 -27.79
CA SER A 20 9.84 -13.01 -28.56
C SER A 20 8.54 -12.53 -27.92
N ARG A 21 8.42 -12.63 -26.59
CA ARG A 21 7.22 -12.22 -25.85
C ARG A 21 7.01 -10.71 -25.94
N VAL A 22 8.05 -9.93 -25.65
CA VAL A 22 8.01 -8.46 -25.72
C VAL A 22 7.69 -7.99 -27.14
N TYR A 23 8.30 -8.61 -28.15
CA TYR A 23 8.02 -8.27 -29.55
C TYR A 23 6.55 -8.54 -29.95
N ARG A 24 5.97 -9.65 -29.48
CA ARG A 24 4.55 -9.97 -29.74
C ARG A 24 3.60 -9.02 -29.03
N GLU A 25 3.89 -8.69 -27.76
CA GLU A 25 3.12 -7.71 -26.98
C GLU A 25 3.19 -6.33 -27.65
N TYR A 26 4.39 -5.86 -28.00
CA TYR A 26 4.60 -4.61 -28.73
C TYR A 26 3.90 -4.57 -30.09
N ARG A 27 3.94 -5.65 -30.88
CA ARG A 27 3.25 -5.71 -32.18
C ARG A 27 1.73 -5.66 -32.03
N ALA A 28 1.18 -6.15 -30.92
CA ALA A 28 -0.25 -6.18 -30.66
C ALA A 28 -0.78 -4.87 -30.07
N SER A 29 -0.06 -4.27 -29.12
CA SER A 29 -0.51 -3.05 -28.41
C SER A 29 0.12 -1.76 -28.91
N GLY A 30 1.28 -1.81 -29.57
CA GLY A 30 2.10 -0.64 -29.88
C GLY A 30 2.81 -0.03 -28.66
N GLU A 31 2.61 -0.60 -27.48
CA GLU A 31 3.14 -0.08 -26.23
C GLU A 31 4.46 -0.74 -25.86
N THR A 32 5.43 0.07 -25.44
CA THR A 32 6.69 -0.42 -24.85
C THR A 32 6.57 -0.67 -23.35
N SER A 33 5.46 -0.25 -22.76
CA SER A 33 5.21 -0.34 -21.32
C SER A 33 4.61 -1.69 -20.94
N ASN A 34 5.11 -2.29 -19.87
CA ASN A 34 4.57 -3.53 -19.32
C ASN A 34 3.51 -3.20 -18.26
N LEU A 35 2.42 -2.53 -18.65
CA LEU A 35 1.26 -2.29 -17.77
C LEU A 35 0.54 -3.61 -17.49
N ARG A 36 1.19 -4.50 -16.73
CA ARG A 36 0.49 -5.58 -16.05
C ARG A 36 -0.46 -4.89 -15.09
N HIS A 37 -1.75 -5.07 -15.34
CA HIS A 37 -2.78 -4.85 -14.34
C HIS A 37 -2.41 -5.74 -13.14
N ARG A 38 -1.67 -5.18 -12.17
CA ARG A 38 -1.46 -5.83 -10.88
C ARG A 38 -2.87 -6.05 -10.36
N CYS A 39 -3.31 -7.31 -10.27
CA CYS A 39 -4.58 -7.63 -9.64
C CYS A 39 -4.62 -6.88 -8.32
N SER A 40 -5.56 -5.94 -8.21
CA SER A 40 -5.72 -5.12 -7.01
C SER A 40 -6.01 -6.06 -5.86
N TRP A 41 -5.08 -6.13 -4.90
CA TRP A 41 -5.32 -6.83 -3.64
C TRP A 41 -6.58 -6.25 -3.01
N LYS A 42 -7.63 -7.07 -2.85
CA LYS A 42 -8.87 -6.63 -2.22
C LYS A 42 -8.58 -6.32 -0.75
N LYS A 43 -8.76 -5.05 -0.34
CA LYS A 43 -8.63 -4.68 1.08
C LYS A 43 -9.69 -5.42 1.89
N ILE A 44 -9.29 -6.01 3.00
CA ILE A 44 -10.17 -6.76 3.91
C ILE A 44 -11.23 -5.83 4.53
N MET A 45 -10.85 -4.59 4.83
CA MET A 45 -11.78 -3.57 5.31
C MET A 45 -12.53 -2.91 4.15
N GLN A 46 -13.85 -2.91 4.25
CA GLN A 46 -14.70 -2.16 3.33
C GLN A 46 -14.78 -0.68 3.73
N GLU A 47 -15.34 0.16 2.86
CA GLU A 47 -15.51 1.59 3.12
C GLU A 47 -16.34 1.86 4.39
N ARG A 48 -17.35 1.02 4.66
CA ARG A 48 -18.16 1.10 5.89
C ARG A 48 -17.33 0.90 7.16
N ASP A 49 -16.40 -0.05 7.12
CA ASP A 49 -15.50 -0.35 8.23
C ASP A 49 -14.54 0.81 8.47
N GLN A 50 -14.00 1.38 7.39
CA GLN A 50 -13.13 2.56 7.45
C GLN A 50 -13.87 3.78 8.04
N ARG A 51 -15.12 4.03 7.63
CA ARG A 51 -15.95 5.11 8.20
C ARG A 51 -16.23 4.89 9.68
N ARG A 52 -16.46 3.65 10.12
CA ARG A 52 -16.64 3.32 11.55
C ARG A 52 -15.35 3.51 12.34
N LEU A 53 -14.23 3.00 11.83
CA LEU A 53 -12.92 3.15 12.45
C LEU A 53 -12.53 4.63 12.61
N THR A 54 -12.83 5.45 11.60
CA THR A 54 -12.67 6.91 11.65
C THR A 54 -13.48 7.56 12.78
N ARG A 55 -14.71 7.11 13.02
CA ARG A 55 -15.55 7.63 14.12
C ARG A 55 -14.98 7.27 15.49
N ILE A 56 -14.50 6.04 15.67
CA ILE A 56 -13.87 5.58 16.91
C ILE A 56 -12.64 6.43 17.24
N ILE A 57 -11.74 6.61 16.27
CA ILE A 57 -10.52 7.41 16.45
C ILE A 57 -10.82 8.88 16.72
N LYS A 58 -11.87 9.44 16.11
CA LYS A 58 -12.28 10.83 16.35
C LYS A 58 -12.93 11.01 17.73
N ARG A 59 -13.61 9.99 18.24
CA ARG A 59 -14.22 10.00 19.58
C ARG A 59 -13.16 10.06 20.68
N ASP A 60 -12.14 9.22 20.58
CA ASP A 60 -10.99 9.26 21.48
C ASP A 60 -9.67 9.25 20.70
N ARG A 61 -9.11 10.44 20.51
CA ARG A 61 -7.85 10.63 19.76
C ARG A 61 -6.61 10.16 20.54
N ARG A 62 -6.73 9.82 21.83
CA ARG A 62 -5.64 9.30 22.68
C ARG A 62 -5.71 7.79 22.89
N ALA A 63 -6.76 7.12 22.40
CA ALA A 63 -6.92 5.69 22.51
C ALA A 63 -5.72 4.94 21.88
N THR A 64 -5.28 3.89 22.57
CA THR A 64 -4.23 2.99 22.08
C THR A 64 -4.80 2.00 21.07
N LEU A 65 -3.94 1.44 20.20
CA LEU A 65 -4.37 0.48 19.17
C LEU A 65 -5.22 -0.68 19.72
N PRO A 66 -4.88 -1.33 20.85
CA PRO A 66 -5.71 -2.39 21.42
C PRO A 66 -7.09 -1.90 21.88
N GLN A 67 -7.19 -0.67 22.39
CA GLN A 67 -8.47 -0.08 22.80
C GLN A 67 -9.36 0.22 21.59
N ILE A 68 -8.77 0.75 20.52
CA ILE A 68 -9.46 0.99 19.25
C ILE A 68 -9.94 -0.34 18.65
N ASP A 69 -9.09 -1.38 18.69
CA ASP A 69 -9.42 -2.69 18.16
C ASP A 69 -10.51 -3.38 18.98
N ALA A 70 -10.49 -3.26 20.31
CA ALA A 70 -11.56 -3.75 21.18
C ALA A 70 -12.90 -3.05 20.89
N ASP A 71 -12.92 -1.72 20.79
CA ASP A 71 -14.15 -0.96 20.46
C ASP A 71 -14.63 -1.26 19.04
N PHE A 72 -13.70 -1.44 18.10
CA PHE A 72 -14.03 -1.85 16.74
C PHE A 72 -14.61 -3.27 16.71
N ASN A 73 -14.02 -4.24 17.41
CA ASN A 73 -14.48 -5.62 17.40
C ASN A 73 -15.69 -5.88 18.32
N ALA A 74 -16.08 -4.93 19.19
CA ALA A 74 -17.25 -5.03 20.07
C ALA A 74 -18.63 -5.03 19.36
N GLY A 75 -18.66 -4.97 18.02
CA GLY A 75 -19.90 -4.85 17.24
C GLY A 75 -20.10 -5.90 16.14
N PRO A 76 -19.24 -5.98 15.11
CA PRO A 76 -19.49 -6.78 13.90
C PRO A 76 -19.14 -8.27 14.07
N SER A 77 -19.72 -9.11 13.20
CA SER A 77 -19.47 -10.56 13.12
C SER A 77 -18.13 -10.94 12.47
N THR A 78 -17.37 -9.97 11.94
CA THR A 78 -16.02 -10.20 11.39
C THR A 78 -15.01 -9.46 12.26
N SER A 79 -14.26 -10.22 13.07
CA SER A 79 -13.16 -9.68 13.85
C SER A 79 -11.98 -9.36 12.93
N VAL A 80 -11.40 -8.17 13.12
CA VAL A 80 -10.22 -7.73 12.38
C VAL A 80 -9.02 -7.85 13.30
N ASN A 81 -7.90 -8.34 12.76
CA ASN A 81 -6.64 -8.40 13.51
C ASN A 81 -6.09 -6.98 13.72
N VAL A 82 -5.56 -6.72 14.93
CA VAL A 82 -4.85 -5.50 15.30
C VAL A 82 -3.88 -4.99 14.22
N ARG A 83 -3.12 -5.87 13.55
CA ARG A 83 -2.19 -5.49 12.46
C ARG A 83 -2.92 -4.93 11.23
N THR A 84 -4.08 -5.48 10.89
CA THR A 84 -4.91 -5.01 9.78
C THR A 84 -5.57 -3.68 10.13
N SER A 85 -6.04 -3.53 11.36
CA SER A 85 -6.53 -2.27 11.92
C SER A 85 -5.44 -1.19 11.86
N GLN A 86 -4.22 -1.48 12.34
CA GLN A 86 -3.09 -0.56 12.30
C GLN A 86 -2.72 -0.11 10.88
N ARG A 87 -2.65 -1.04 9.92
CA ARG A 87 -2.36 -0.70 8.52
C ARG A 87 -3.41 0.23 7.93
N ASN A 88 -4.69 -0.03 8.17
CA ASN A 88 -5.77 0.86 7.71
C ASN A 88 -5.69 2.24 8.36
N ILE A 89 -5.39 2.31 9.66
CA ILE A 89 -5.21 3.59 10.37
C ILE A 89 -4.11 4.44 9.71
N ILE A 90 -2.97 3.83 9.39
CA ILE A 90 -1.85 4.51 8.72
C ILE A 90 -2.20 4.91 7.29
N ASP A 91 -2.83 4.01 6.52
CA ASP A 91 -3.28 4.25 5.14
C ASP A 91 -4.29 5.40 5.06
N MET A 92 -5.18 5.51 6.04
CA MET A 92 -6.12 6.62 6.21
C MET A 92 -5.46 7.91 6.73
N GLY A 93 -4.16 7.90 7.04
CA GLY A 93 -3.39 9.08 7.46
C GLY A 93 -3.40 9.39 8.96
N PHE A 94 -3.97 8.52 9.80
CA PHE A 94 -3.89 8.67 11.25
C PHE A 94 -2.51 8.22 11.74
N ARG A 95 -1.75 9.17 12.30
CA ARG A 95 -0.44 8.92 12.90
C ARG A 95 -0.44 9.37 14.35
N SER A 96 0.42 8.76 15.16
CA SER A 96 0.64 9.21 16.53
C SER A 96 1.09 10.68 16.54
N ARG A 97 0.61 11.42 17.53
CA ARG A 97 1.15 12.76 17.80
C ARG A 97 2.57 12.56 18.32
N ARG A 98 3.58 12.98 17.54
CA ARG A 98 4.93 13.10 18.06
C ARG A 98 4.97 14.39 18.90
N PRO A 99 5.38 14.34 20.18
CA PRO A 99 5.83 15.54 20.85
C PRO A 99 7.02 16.07 20.05
N THR A 100 6.89 17.27 19.48
CA THR A 100 8.08 18.00 19.04
C THR A 100 8.83 18.33 20.33
N ARG A 101 9.85 17.55 20.65
CA ARG A 101 10.63 17.69 21.87
C ARG A 101 11.49 18.95 21.70
N VAL A 102 10.90 20.12 21.86
CA VAL A 102 11.63 21.38 21.99
C VAL A 102 12.25 21.38 23.38
N PRO A 103 13.58 21.42 23.51
CA PRO A 103 14.19 21.66 24.81
C PRO A 103 13.80 23.07 25.27
N LEU A 104 13.27 23.18 26.49
CA LEU A 104 13.10 24.45 27.16
C LEU A 104 14.50 24.97 27.50
N MET A 105 14.98 25.96 26.75
CA MET A 105 16.17 26.73 27.10
C MET A 105 15.81 27.59 28.32
N THR A 106 16.10 27.10 29.52
CA THR A 106 16.12 27.96 30.71
C THR A 106 17.37 28.83 30.62
N ALA A 107 17.17 30.12 30.40
CA ALA A 107 18.26 31.10 30.52
C ALA A 107 18.85 30.99 31.93
N ARG A 108 20.13 30.62 32.02
CA ARG A 108 20.91 30.86 33.23
C ARG A 108 21.35 32.32 33.19
N TYR A 109 21.08 33.00 34.31
CA TYR A 109 21.42 34.38 34.63
C TYR A 109 22.83 34.78 34.19
#